data_AF-B4FNH8-F1
#
_entry.id   AF-B4FNH8-F1
#
_cell.length_a   1.000
_cell.length_b   1.000
_cell.length_c   1.000
_cell.angle_alpha   90.00
_cell.angle_beta   90.00
_cell.angle_gamma   90.00
#
_symmetry.space_group_name_H-M   'P 1'
#
loop_
_entity.id
_entity.type
_entity.pdbx_description
1 polymer ?
#
loop_
_entity_poly.entity_id
_entity_poly.type
_entity_poly.pdbx_seq_one_letter_code
_entity_poly.pdbx_strand_id
1 'polypeptide(L)'
;MIEGAGDRFVVIVDESKLVPRLGCTGAVPVEVIPFGAPHTLGLIRKVFDGVPGFHARLRTVPAANGEDSDAPFLTDNGNYIVEMFFEDGIRGDLLDISDRLLRITGVIEHGMFLGMATTVIVANKDGTVTVINKKK
;
A
#
# COMPACT_ATOMS: atom_id res chain seq x y z
N MET A 1 -9.47 -9.01 0.15
CA MET A 1 -10.34 -10.14 0.51
C MET A 1 -11.79 -9.71 0.73
N ILE A 2 -12.09 -8.84 1.69
CA ILE A 2 -13.47 -8.44 2.02
C ILE A 2 -14.05 -7.51 0.96
N GLU A 3 -13.25 -6.57 0.47
CA GLU A 3 -13.64 -5.59 -0.54
C GLU A 3 -13.95 -6.21 -1.92
N GLY A 4 -13.37 -7.37 -2.23
CA GLY A 4 -13.67 -8.12 -3.45
C GLY A 4 -14.86 -9.08 -3.33
N ALA A 5 -15.39 -9.31 -2.12
CA ALA A 5 -16.48 -10.26 -1.88
C ALA A 5 -17.87 -9.63 -1.98
N GLY A 6 -17.97 -8.30 -1.98
CA GLY A 6 -19.24 -7.57 -2.09
C GLY A 6 -19.56 -7.13 -3.51
N ASP A 7 -20.86 -7.02 -3.82
CA ASP A 7 -21.35 -6.45 -5.09
C ASP A 7 -20.93 -4.98 -5.28
N ARG A 8 -20.62 -4.28 -4.17
CA ARG A 8 -20.18 -2.89 -4.14
C ARG A 8 -19.04 -2.72 -3.16
N PHE A 9 -18.00 -2.00 -3.58
CA PHE A 9 -16.93 -1.53 -2.70
C PHE A 9 -17.01 -0.01 -2.57
N VAL A 10 -17.44 0.45 -1.39
CA VAL A 10 -17.62 1.86 -1.07
C VAL A 10 -16.48 2.35 -0.19
N VAL A 11 -15.76 3.36 -0.65
CA VAL A 11 -14.63 3.98 0.07
C VAL A 11 -15.09 5.31 0.65
N ILE A 12 -14.90 5.52 1.96
CA ILE A 12 -15.26 6.76 2.65
C ILE A 12 -13.97 7.41 3.16
N VAL A 13 -13.71 8.64 2.75
CA VAL A 13 -12.49 9.38 3.06
C VAL A 13 -12.75 10.86 3.25
N ASP A 14 -11.81 11.59 3.81
CA ASP A 14 -11.78 13.04 3.76
C ASP A 14 -11.07 13.55 2.48
N GLU A 15 -11.28 14.82 2.13
CA GLU A 15 -10.70 15.44 0.93
C GLU A 15 -9.17 15.33 0.82
N SER A 16 -8.43 15.19 1.94
CA SER A 16 -6.96 15.05 1.90
C SER A 16 -6.49 13.73 1.28
N LYS A 17 -7.39 12.75 1.13
CA LYS A 17 -7.08 11.46 0.49
C LYS A 17 -7.22 11.51 -1.03
N LEU A 18 -7.78 12.59 -1.59
CA LEU A 18 -7.80 12.80 -3.03
C LEU A 18 -6.43 13.28 -3.49
N VAL A 19 -5.72 12.42 -4.21
CA VAL A 19 -4.36 12.67 -4.67
C VAL A 19 -4.30 12.58 -6.20
N PRO A 20 -3.42 13.37 -6.85
CA PRO A 20 -3.22 13.28 -8.30
C PRO A 20 -2.59 11.95 -8.72
N ARG A 21 -1.93 11.25 -7.79
CA ARG A 21 -1.23 9.99 -8.05
C ARG A 21 -1.12 9.15 -6.78
N LEU A 22 -1.21 7.83 -6.93
CA LEU A 22 -1.04 6.90 -5.82
C LEU A 22 0.39 6.94 -5.27
N GLY A 23 0.54 6.87 -3.95
CA GLY A 23 1.84 6.81 -3.27
C GLY A 23 2.56 8.14 -3.08
N CYS A 24 1.95 9.30 -3.40
CA CYS A 24 2.60 10.60 -3.24
C CYS A 24 2.47 11.21 -1.83
N THR A 25 1.63 10.65 -0.96
CA THR A 25 1.37 11.19 0.40
C THR A 25 1.82 10.27 1.53
N GLY A 26 2.33 9.08 1.20
CA GLY A 26 2.73 8.11 2.22
C GLY A 26 3.14 6.77 1.65
N ALA A 27 3.38 5.83 2.57
CA ALA A 27 3.80 4.48 2.23
C ALA A 27 2.72 3.71 1.45
N VAL A 28 3.15 2.97 0.45
CA VAL A 28 2.37 1.89 -0.18
C VAL A 28 2.80 0.58 0.47
N PRO A 29 1.95 -0.07 1.26
CA PRO A 29 2.34 -1.28 1.99
C PRO A 29 2.34 -2.50 1.07
N VAL A 30 3.27 -3.41 1.30
CA VAL A 30 3.34 -4.76 0.73
C VAL A 30 3.48 -5.75 1.87
N GLU A 31 2.51 -6.65 2.01
CA GLU A 31 2.56 -7.70 3.02
C GLU A 31 3.46 -8.85 2.53
N VAL A 32 4.40 -9.27 3.38
CA VAL A 32 5.40 -10.28 3.06
C VAL A 32 5.53 -11.28 4.20
N ILE A 33 5.84 -12.53 3.86
CA ILE A 33 6.12 -13.56 4.88
C ILE A 33 7.37 -13.18 5.69
N PRO A 34 7.44 -13.53 6.98
CA PRO A 34 8.62 -13.23 7.80
C PRO A 34 9.88 -13.95 7.33
N PHE A 35 9.73 -15.20 6.86
CA PHE A 35 10.85 -16.01 6.40
C PHE A 35 11.49 -15.39 5.15
N GLY A 36 12.76 -15.00 5.27
CA GLY A 36 13.48 -14.39 4.16
C GLY A 36 13.02 -12.96 3.84
N ALA A 37 12.29 -12.28 4.73
CA ALA A 37 11.82 -10.91 4.50
C ALA A 37 12.92 -9.92 4.03
N PRO A 38 14.17 -9.95 4.52
CA PRO A 38 15.24 -9.12 3.97
C PRO A 38 15.54 -9.39 2.48
N HIS A 39 15.44 -10.65 2.05
CA HIS A 39 15.60 -11.03 0.65
C HIS A 39 14.41 -10.54 -0.19
N THR A 40 13.18 -10.77 0.27
CA THR A 40 11.95 -10.29 -0.38
C THR A 40 11.97 -8.76 -0.53
N LEU A 41 12.39 -8.02 0.50
CA LEU A 41 12.59 -6.57 0.44
C LEU A 41 13.60 -6.19 -0.67
N GLY A 42 14.70 -6.94 -0.78
CA GLY A 42 15.68 -6.74 -1.86
C GLY A 42 15.08 -6.95 -3.25
N LEU A 43 14.24 -7.96 -3.44
CA LEU A 43 13.53 -8.20 -4.70
C LEU A 43 12.50 -7.12 -5.01
N ILE A 44 11.74 -6.65 -4.01
CA ILE A 44 10.81 -5.52 -4.16
C ILE A 44 11.57 -4.28 -4.61
N ARG A 45 12.74 -4.00 -4.02
CA ARG A 45 13.57 -2.86 -4.45
C ARG A 45 13.97 -2.97 -5.92
N LYS A 46 14.33 -4.17 -6.37
CA LYS A 46 14.69 -4.43 -7.79
C LYS A 46 13.56 -4.18 -8.78
N VAL A 47 12.29 -4.28 -8.37
CA VAL A 47 11.16 -3.94 -9.25
C VAL A 47 11.21 -2.48 -9.70
N PHE A 48 11.74 -1.61 -8.84
CA PHE A 48 11.84 -0.16 -9.04
C PHE A 48 13.30 0.31 -9.17
N ASP A 49 14.21 -0.57 -9.55
CA ASP A 49 15.60 -0.18 -9.81
C ASP A 49 15.65 0.94 -10.86
N GLY A 50 16.39 2.01 -10.54
CA GLY A 50 16.50 3.19 -11.41
C GLY A 50 15.34 4.19 -11.32
N VAL A 51 14.32 3.95 -10.49
CA VAL A 51 13.28 4.95 -10.20
C VAL A 51 13.82 5.98 -9.20
N PRO A 52 13.98 7.27 -9.59
CA PRO A 52 14.47 8.30 -8.66
C PRO A 52 13.51 8.50 -7.49
N GLY A 53 14.07 8.73 -6.29
CA GLY A 53 13.29 9.02 -5.09
C GLY A 53 12.52 7.81 -4.52
N PHE A 54 12.67 6.62 -5.08
CA PHE A 54 12.09 5.40 -4.52
C PHE A 54 12.93 4.87 -3.35
N HIS A 55 12.26 4.51 -2.26
CA HIS A 55 12.86 3.72 -1.20
C HIS A 55 11.84 2.77 -0.57
N ALA A 56 12.33 1.65 -0.04
CA ALA A 56 11.49 0.70 0.67
C ALA A 56 12.17 0.20 1.95
N ARG A 57 11.40 -0.03 3.00
CA ARG A 57 11.88 -0.54 4.30
C ARG A 57 10.84 -1.45 4.94
N LEU A 58 11.26 -2.31 5.86
CA LEU A 58 10.29 -2.99 6.73
C LEU A 58 9.65 -1.95 7.67
N ARG A 59 8.34 -2.06 7.88
CA ARG A 59 7.64 -1.32 8.92
C ARG A 59 8.13 -1.82 10.27
N THR A 60 8.46 -0.90 11.16
CA THR A 60 8.84 -1.20 12.54
C THR A 60 7.88 -0.55 13.52
N VAL A 61 7.84 -1.10 14.73
CA VAL A 61 7.17 -0.55 15.90
C VAL A 61 8.12 -0.57 17.09
N PRO A 62 7.93 0.31 18.09
CA PRO A 62 8.70 0.26 19.33
C PRO A 62 8.63 -1.13 19.96
N ALA A 63 9.77 -1.66 20.40
CA ALA A 63 9.80 -2.95 21.06
C ALA A 63 8.99 -2.93 22.37
N ALA A 64 8.12 -3.93 22.55
CA ALA A 64 7.24 -4.05 23.71
C ALA A 64 7.99 -4.25 25.05
N ASN A 65 9.29 -4.59 25.00
CA ASN A 65 10.05 -5.09 26.15
C ASN A 65 11.18 -4.16 26.62
N GLY A 66 11.19 -2.88 26.22
CA GLY A 66 12.24 -1.94 26.63
C GLY A 66 13.61 -2.22 26.00
N GLU A 67 13.64 -2.98 24.91
CA GLU A 67 14.82 -3.09 24.05
C GLU A 67 15.00 -1.77 23.27
N ASP A 68 16.24 -1.32 23.13
CA ASP A 68 16.59 -0.08 22.41
C ASP A 68 16.39 -0.19 20.88
N SER A 69 15.95 -1.34 20.37
CA SER A 69 15.76 -1.59 18.94
C SER A 69 14.30 -1.82 18.58
N ASP A 70 13.85 -1.08 17.58
CA ASP A 70 12.61 -1.28 16.84
C ASP A 70 12.43 -2.75 16.38
N ALA A 71 11.21 -3.28 16.56
CA ALA A 71 10.82 -4.61 16.09
C ALA A 71 10.01 -4.52 14.79
N PRO A 72 10.11 -5.49 13.86
CA PRO A 72 9.23 -5.54 12.69
C PRO A 72 7.76 -5.58 13.10
N PHE A 73 6.93 -4.78 12.43
CA PHE A 73 5.48 -4.80 12.63
C PHE A 73 4.91 -6.14 12.16
N LEU A 74 4.12 -6.78 13.03
CA LEU A 74 3.41 -8.02 12.72
C LEU A 74 1.94 -7.72 12.45
N THR A 75 1.45 -8.12 11.27
CA THR A 75 0.02 -8.08 10.94
C THR A 75 -0.75 -9.15 11.74
N ASP A 76 -2.07 -9.06 11.78
CA ASP A 76 -2.94 -10.14 12.33
C ASP A 76 -2.72 -11.50 11.64
N ASN A 77 -2.27 -11.51 10.39
CA ASN A 77 -1.92 -12.73 9.64
C ASN A 77 -0.54 -13.32 10.00
N GLY A 78 0.20 -12.70 10.93
CA GLY A 78 1.56 -13.13 11.29
C GLY A 78 2.64 -12.76 10.26
N ASN A 79 2.35 -11.83 9.34
CA ASN A 79 3.27 -11.35 8.31
C ASN A 79 3.90 -10.00 8.64
N TYR A 80 4.92 -9.61 7.87
CA TYR A 80 5.53 -8.28 7.93
C TYR A 80 4.99 -7.36 6.85
N ILE A 81 5.16 -6.05 7.04
CA ILE A 81 4.87 -5.05 6.02
C ILE A 81 6.19 -4.44 5.51
N VAL A 82 6.39 -4.46 4.20
CA VAL A 82 7.33 -3.59 3.50
C VAL A 82 6.60 -2.30 3.14
N GLU A 83 7.11 -1.16 3.58
CA GLU A 83 6.64 0.16 3.19
C GLU A 83 7.44 0.64 1.99
N MET A 84 6.75 0.88 0.87
CA MET A 84 7.32 1.50 -0.33
C MET A 84 6.98 2.99 -0.35
N PHE A 85 7.97 3.83 -0.62
CA PHE A 85 7.83 5.28 -0.66
C PHE A 85 8.33 5.81 -2.00
N PHE A 86 7.59 6.78 -2.53
CA PHE A 86 7.86 7.41 -3.81
C PHE A 86 7.80 8.92 -3.62
N GLU A 87 8.87 9.64 -3.97
CA GLU A 87 8.91 11.10 -3.84
C GLU A 87 7.74 11.81 -4.54
N ASP A 88 7.40 11.38 -5.76
CA ASP A 88 6.33 11.95 -6.57
C ASP A 88 5.15 10.98 -6.81
N GLY A 89 5.03 9.91 -6.01
CA GLY A 89 4.09 8.82 -6.26
C GLY A 89 4.50 7.86 -7.39
N ILE A 90 3.73 6.78 -7.55
CA ILE A 90 4.05 5.67 -8.45
C ILE A 90 3.90 6.09 -9.92
N ARG A 91 4.96 5.92 -10.71
CA ARG A 91 4.93 6.13 -12.17
C ARG A 91 4.88 4.80 -12.90
N GLY A 92 4.21 4.77 -14.05
CA GLY A 92 4.06 3.56 -14.88
C GLY A 92 2.65 2.97 -14.79
N ASP A 93 2.50 1.75 -15.31
CA ASP A 93 1.23 1.01 -15.26
C ASP A 93 1.08 0.34 -13.89
N LEU A 94 0.05 0.75 -13.14
CA LEU A 94 -0.20 0.22 -11.81
C LEU A 94 -0.58 -1.27 -11.83
N LEU A 95 -1.23 -1.76 -12.89
CA LEU A 95 -1.60 -3.17 -13.00
C LEU A 95 -0.36 -4.05 -13.26
N ASP A 96 0.56 -3.59 -14.13
CA ASP A 96 1.85 -4.27 -14.32
C ASP A 96 2.67 -4.29 -13.03
N ILE A 97 2.75 -3.16 -12.34
CA ILE A 97 3.48 -3.08 -11.05
C ILE A 97 2.86 -4.01 -10.01
N SER A 98 1.52 -4.03 -9.93
CA SER A 98 0.77 -4.96 -9.09
C SER A 98 1.16 -6.42 -9.35
N ASP A 99 1.07 -6.84 -10.62
CA ASP A 99 1.41 -8.21 -11.02
C ASP A 99 2.87 -8.56 -10.75
N ARG A 100 3.80 -7.62 -11.02
CA ARG A 100 5.23 -7.83 -10.77
C ARG A 100 5.54 -8.01 -9.29
N LEU A 101 4.88 -7.25 -8.41
CA LEU A 101 5.02 -7.41 -6.96
C LEU A 101 4.47 -8.77 -6.50
N LEU A 102 3.25 -9.12 -6.93
CA LEU A 102 2.60 -10.39 -6.56
C LEU A 102 3.36 -11.64 -7.05
N ARG A 103 4.18 -11.51 -8.09
CA ARG A 103 5.03 -12.61 -8.60
C ARG A 103 6.29 -12.86 -7.75
N ILE A 104 6.63 -11.97 -6.82
CA ILE A 104 7.79 -12.15 -5.95
C ILE A 104 7.48 -13.21 -4.89
N THR A 105 8.27 -14.29 -4.86
CA THR A 105 8.13 -15.30 -3.80
C THR A 105 8.32 -14.68 -2.43
N GLY A 106 7.32 -14.84 -1.57
CA GLY A 106 7.28 -14.27 -0.23
C GLY A 106 6.47 -12.98 -0.12
N VAL A 107 6.02 -12.38 -1.22
CA VAL A 107 4.94 -11.39 -1.21
C VAL A 107 3.61 -12.11 -1.05
N ILE A 108 2.77 -11.59 -0.16
CA ILE A 108 1.40 -12.07 0.08
C ILE A 108 0.41 -11.19 -0.69
N GLU A 109 0.50 -9.87 -0.51
CA GLU A 109 -0.42 -8.90 -1.11
C GLU A 109 0.18 -7.48 -1.06
N HIS A 110 -0.41 -6.52 -1.76
CA HIS A 110 -0.09 -5.10 -1.62
C HIS A 110 -1.33 -4.22 -1.38
N GLY A 111 -1.13 -3.03 -0.84
CA GLY A 111 -2.20 -2.08 -0.53
C GLY A 111 -2.79 -1.31 -1.71
N MET A 112 -2.54 -1.72 -2.96
CA MET A 112 -3.08 -1.06 -4.15
C MET A 112 -4.42 -1.70 -4.55
N PHE A 113 -5.54 -1.02 -4.25
CA PHE A 113 -6.89 -1.49 -4.57
C PHE A 113 -7.34 -1.03 -5.98
N LEU A 114 -6.71 -1.60 -7.01
CA LEU A 114 -6.84 -1.14 -8.39
C LEU A 114 -8.14 -1.61 -9.05
N GLY A 115 -8.94 -0.68 -9.57
CA GLY A 115 -10.17 -1.00 -10.32
C GLY A 115 -11.34 -1.55 -9.48
N MET A 116 -11.17 -1.63 -8.15
CA MET A 116 -12.13 -2.28 -7.25
C MET A 116 -13.25 -1.34 -6.79
N ALA A 117 -12.93 -0.09 -6.42
CA ALA A 117 -13.90 0.82 -5.82
C ALA A 117 -15.05 1.14 -6.80
N THR A 118 -16.28 0.92 -6.34
CA THR A 118 -17.51 1.24 -7.10
C THR A 118 -18.01 2.64 -6.80
N THR A 119 -17.81 3.11 -5.55
CA THR A 119 -18.21 4.44 -5.08
C THR A 119 -17.17 4.98 -4.10
N VAL A 120 -16.87 6.27 -4.19
CA VAL A 120 -16.06 7.01 -3.22
C VAL A 120 -16.91 8.15 -2.65
N ILE A 121 -17.02 8.22 -1.33
CA ILE A 121 -17.69 9.28 -0.59
C ILE A 121 -16.61 10.12 0.07
N VAL A 122 -16.60 11.41 -0.23
CA VAL A 122 -15.58 12.35 0.24
C VAL A 122 -16.22 13.38 1.15
N ALA A 123 -15.78 13.43 2.41
CA ALA A 123 -16.12 14.49 3.34
C ALA A 123 -15.20 15.69 3.12
N ASN A 124 -15.78 16.83 2.72
CA ASN A 124 -15.04 18.06 2.46
C ASN A 124 -14.96 18.91 3.74
N LYS A 125 -13.93 19.76 3.85
CA LYS A 125 -13.73 20.60 5.05
C LYS A 125 -14.83 21.63 5.28
N ASP A 126 -15.55 22.02 4.23
CA ASP A 126 -16.68 22.94 4.31
C ASP A 126 -17.98 22.29 4.84
N GLY A 127 -17.93 21.00 5.21
CA GLY A 127 -19.07 20.23 5.72
C GLY A 127 -19.91 19.59 4.63
N THR A 128 -19.56 19.76 3.35
CA THR A 128 -20.26 19.10 2.24
C THR A 128 -19.74 17.67 2.00
N VAL A 129 -20.51 16.88 1.24
CA VAL A 129 -20.14 15.51 0.86
C VAL A 129 -20.20 15.37 -0.66
N THR A 130 -19.09 14.92 -1.25
CA THR A 130 -19.00 14.59 -2.67
C THR A 130 -19.10 13.09 -2.87
N VAL A 131 -19.92 12.63 -3.83
CA VAL A 131 -20.05 11.21 -4.19
C VAL A 131 -19.53 10.99 -5.60
N ILE A 132 -18.51 10.14 -5.74
CA ILE A 132 -17.89 9.75 -7.00
C ILE A 132 -18.25 8.29 -7.29
N ASN A 133 -18.88 8.00 -8.42
CA ASN A 133 -19.19 6.63 -8.82
C ASN A 133 -18.27 6.18 -9.96
N LYS A 134 -17.95 4.88 -9.99
CA LYS A 134 -17.24 4.25 -11.09
C LYS A 134 -18.00 4.52 -12.40
N LYS A 135 -17.29 5.05 -13.40
CA LYS A 135 -17.86 5.22 -14.74
C LYS A 135 -18.15 3.83 -15.32
N LYS A 136 -19.33 3.68 -15.93
CA LYS A 136 -19.71 2.47 -16.67
C LYS A 136 -18.81 2.24 -17.87
#